data_AF-A0A0K8QSR3-F1
#
_entry.id   AF-A0A0K8QSR3-F1
#
_cell.length_a   1.000
_cell.length_b   1.000
_cell.length_c   1.000
_cell.angle_alpha   90.00
_cell.angle_beta   90.00
_cell.angle_gamma   90.00
#
_symmetry.space_group_name_H-M   'P 1'
#
loop_
_entity.id
_entity.type
_entity.pdbx_description
1 polymer ?
#
loop_
_entity_poly.entity_id
_entity_poly.type
_entity_poly.pdbx_seq_one_letter_code
_entity_poly.pdbx_strand_id
1 'polypeptide(L)'
;MFALATRLVSDYGKVLARVHPDVYGLPESLLPHPKARIRDAIRLLLEQLPADQPELREGLVRGYVYLAQFVPDEEAAIIAQGQAALSGGGNDESAAEPATRLINRIKLDMERALEEVRQVGPG
;
A
#
# COMPACT_ATOMS: atom_id res chain seq x y z
N MET A 1 19.80 -14.07 0.84
CA MET A 1 18.42 -13.65 0.52
C MET A 1 17.93 -12.51 1.42
N PHE A 2 18.18 -12.55 2.74
CA PHE A 2 17.76 -11.51 3.68
C PHE A 2 18.20 -10.08 3.31
N ALA A 3 19.48 -9.88 2.94
CA ALA A 3 19.99 -8.56 2.54
C ALA A 3 19.25 -7.94 1.34
N LEU A 4 18.74 -8.76 0.42
CA LEU A 4 17.93 -8.29 -0.70
C LEU A 4 16.54 -7.86 -0.23
N ALA A 5 15.90 -8.67 0.63
CA ALA A 5 14.60 -8.33 1.20
C ALA A 5 14.66 -7.02 2.02
N THR A 6 15.68 -6.86 2.87
CA THR A 6 15.91 -5.61 3.61
C THR A 6 16.10 -4.41 2.67
N ARG A 7 16.84 -4.57 1.57
CA ARG A 7 17.00 -3.50 0.58
C ARG A 7 15.68 -3.14 -0.11
N LEU A 8 14.91 -4.13 -0.56
CA LEU A 8 13.60 -3.91 -1.19
C LEU A 8 12.67 -3.13 -0.26
N VAL A 9 12.59 -3.53 1.01
CA VAL A 9 11.75 -2.88 2.02
C VAL A 9 12.28 -1.49 2.39
N SER A 10 13.60 -1.30 2.46
CA SER A 10 14.21 0.01 2.70
C SER A 10 13.92 1.01 1.58
N ASP A 11 14.07 0.58 0.31
CA ASP A 11 13.76 1.44 -0.84
C ASP A 11 12.27 1.80 -0.87
N TYR A 12 11.39 0.84 -0.57
CA TYR A 12 9.96 1.09 -0.42
C TYR A 12 9.65 2.07 0.73
N GLY A 13 10.30 1.93 1.89
CA GLY A 13 10.13 2.84 3.03
C GLY A 13 10.47 4.30 2.68
N LYS A 14 11.44 4.54 1.80
CA LYS A 14 11.76 5.90 1.30
C LYS A 14 10.63 6.48 0.45
N VAL A 15 9.89 5.64 -0.27
CA VAL A 15 8.69 6.07 -1.00
C VAL A 15 7.59 6.42 -0.02
N LEU A 16 7.29 5.54 0.95
CA LEU A 16 6.28 5.79 1.98
C LEU A 16 6.52 7.08 2.76
N ALA A 17 7.79 7.41 3.06
CA ALA A 17 8.15 8.65 3.74
C ALA A 17 7.80 9.94 2.97
N ARG A 18 7.49 9.83 1.66
CA ARG A 18 7.14 10.95 0.78
C ARG A 18 5.64 11.01 0.46
N VAL A 19 4.87 10.01 0.89
CA VAL A 19 3.44 9.91 0.58
C VAL A 19 2.62 10.60 1.66
N HIS A 20 1.59 11.35 1.26
CA HIS A 20 0.64 11.97 2.18
C HIS A 20 -0.42 10.96 2.65
N PRO A 21 -0.77 10.92 3.96
CA PRO A 21 -1.71 9.95 4.52
C PRO A 21 -3.13 10.03 3.94
N ASP A 22 -3.52 11.18 3.41
CA ASP A 22 -4.90 11.45 2.95
C ASP A 22 -5.13 11.06 1.48
N VAL A 23 -4.10 10.55 0.80
CA VAL A 23 -4.16 10.19 -0.62
C VAL A 23 -4.39 8.69 -0.76
N TYR A 24 -5.49 8.31 -1.42
CA TYR A 24 -5.79 6.94 -1.80
C TYR A 24 -5.46 6.72 -3.28
N GLY A 25 -5.04 5.50 -3.63
CA GLY A 25 -4.85 5.12 -5.03
C GLY A 25 -3.56 5.69 -5.63
N LEU A 26 -2.43 5.31 -5.05
CA LEU A 26 -1.12 5.69 -5.55
C LEU A 26 -0.78 4.87 -6.80
N PRO A 27 -0.16 5.45 -7.84
CA PRO A 27 0.24 4.66 -8.99
C PRO A 27 1.37 3.68 -8.63
N GLU A 28 1.26 2.45 -9.13
CA GLU A 28 2.28 1.42 -8.97
C GLU A 28 3.64 1.85 -9.56
N SER A 29 3.66 2.73 -10.57
CA SER A 29 4.90 3.29 -11.11
C SER A 29 5.74 4.12 -10.12
N LEU A 30 5.17 4.51 -8.97
CA LEU A 30 5.93 5.13 -7.88
C LEU A 30 6.75 4.13 -7.08
N LEU A 31 6.44 2.83 -7.18
CA LEU A 31 7.17 1.81 -6.46
C LEU A 31 8.58 1.62 -7.07
N PRO A 32 9.62 1.48 -6.23
CA PRO A 32 10.99 1.30 -6.72
C PRO A 32 11.22 -0.12 -7.26
N HIS A 33 10.31 -1.05 -6.94
CA HIS A 33 10.37 -2.46 -7.31
C HIS A 33 8.94 -2.96 -7.57
N PRO A 34 8.74 -4.06 -8.33
CA PRO A 34 7.42 -4.64 -8.54
C PRO A 34 6.69 -4.92 -7.22
N LYS A 35 5.41 -4.54 -7.13
CA LYS A 35 4.57 -4.69 -5.94
C LYS A 35 4.67 -6.08 -5.31
N ALA A 36 4.58 -7.13 -6.13
CA ALA A 36 4.72 -8.51 -5.66
C ALA A 36 6.05 -8.78 -4.95
N ARG A 37 7.17 -8.26 -5.47
CA ARG A 37 8.49 -8.45 -4.85
C ARG A 37 8.62 -7.74 -3.50
N ILE A 38 8.04 -6.56 -3.36
CA ILE A 38 7.99 -5.83 -2.08
C ILE A 38 7.15 -6.62 -1.07
N ARG A 39 5.97 -7.11 -1.49
CA ARG A 39 5.08 -7.93 -0.66
C ARG A 39 5.80 -9.16 -0.12
N ASP A 40 6.46 -9.91 -0.99
CA ASP A 40 7.15 -11.14 -0.63
C ASP A 40 8.36 -10.86 0.28
N ALA A 41 9.07 -9.75 0.05
CA ALA A 41 10.15 -9.30 0.92
C ALA A 41 9.66 -8.96 2.33
N ILE A 42 8.54 -8.24 2.47
CA ILE A 42 7.96 -7.91 3.78
C ILE A 42 7.52 -9.18 4.51
N ARG A 43 6.86 -10.13 3.83
CA ARG A 43 6.48 -11.42 4.42
C ARG A 43 7.69 -12.19 4.95
N LEU A 44 8.73 -12.33 4.13
CA LEU A 44 9.96 -12.99 4.53
C LEU A 44 10.58 -12.33 5.76
N LEU A 45 10.61 -10.99 5.83
CA LEU A 45 11.13 -10.29 7.00
C LEU A 45 10.27 -10.53 8.24
N LEU A 46 8.94 -10.54 8.12
CA LEU A 46 8.03 -10.80 9.24
C LEU A 46 8.15 -12.21 9.81
N GLU A 47 8.32 -13.22 8.95
CA GLU A 47 8.54 -14.62 9.34
C GLU A 47 9.85 -14.82 10.10
N GLN A 48 10.88 -14.05 9.73
CA GLN A 48 12.22 -14.16 10.30
C GLN A 48 12.48 -13.18 11.43
N LEU A 49 11.52 -12.30 11.75
CA LEU A 49 11.69 -11.26 12.76
C LEU A 49 11.54 -11.86 14.16
N PRO A 50 12.56 -11.70 15.03
CA PRO A 50 12.47 -12.13 16.42
C PRO A 50 11.31 -11.46 17.17
N ALA A 51 10.73 -12.19 18.13
CA ALA A 51 9.60 -11.72 18.92
C ALA A 51 9.91 -10.51 19.84
N ASP A 52 11.18 -10.19 20.05
CA ASP A 52 11.65 -9.08 20.90
C ASP A 52 11.67 -7.71 20.19
N GLN A 53 11.19 -7.64 18.94
CA GLN A 53 11.15 -6.40 18.13
C GLN A 53 9.72 -6.05 17.69
N PRO A 54 8.79 -5.77 18.63
CA PRO A 54 7.40 -5.50 18.31
C PRO A 54 7.20 -4.24 17.46
N GLU A 55 8.02 -3.20 17.63
CA GLU A 55 7.92 -1.95 16.86
C GLU A 55 8.30 -2.17 15.39
N LEU A 56 9.33 -2.98 15.14
CA LEU A 56 9.73 -3.33 13.77
C LEU A 56 8.68 -4.22 13.11
N ARG A 57 8.09 -5.16 13.87
CA ARG A 57 6.97 -5.97 13.40
C ARG A 57 5.80 -5.08 13.00
N GLU A 58 5.42 -4.14 13.85
CA GLU A 58 4.32 -3.21 13.57
C GLU A 58 4.61 -2.36 12.33
N GLY A 59 5.84 -1.84 12.19
CA GLY A 59 6.25 -1.09 11.01
C GLY A 59 6.14 -1.90 9.71
N LEU A 60 6.59 -3.16 9.73
CA LEU A 60 6.47 -4.09 8.59
C LEU A 60 5.01 -4.43 8.28
N VAL A 61 4.18 -4.70 9.30
CA VAL A 61 2.74 -4.94 9.17
C VAL A 61 2.04 -3.74 8.53
N ARG A 62 2.30 -2.54 9.03
CA ARG A 62 1.77 -1.30 8.44
C ARG A 62 2.25 -1.18 6.99
N GLY A 63 3.55 -1.30 6.72
CA GLY A 63 4.10 -1.23 5.36
C GLY A 63 3.47 -2.23 4.38
N TYR A 64 3.17 -3.45 4.86
CA TYR A 64 2.46 -4.48 4.10
C TYR A 64 1.05 -4.04 3.71
N VAL A 65 0.28 -3.51 4.67
CA VAL A 65 -1.09 -3.02 4.45
C VAL A 65 -1.08 -1.80 3.52
N TYR A 66 -0.16 -0.86 3.72
CA TYR A 66 -0.03 0.33 2.87
C TYR A 66 0.29 -0.02 1.41
N LEU A 67 0.91 -1.17 1.15
CA LEU A 67 1.21 -1.62 -0.22
C LEU A 67 -0.07 -1.83 -1.04
N ALA A 68 -1.21 -2.11 -0.40
CA ALA A 68 -2.51 -2.23 -1.08
C ALA A 68 -3.01 -0.91 -1.70
N GLN A 69 -2.52 0.24 -1.22
CA GLN A 69 -2.89 1.54 -1.78
C GLN A 69 -2.25 1.81 -3.15
N PHE A 70 -1.20 1.07 -3.51
CA PHE A 70 -0.60 1.16 -4.83
C PHE A 70 -1.44 0.35 -5.82
N VAL A 71 -2.02 1.02 -6.80
CA VAL A 71 -2.93 0.45 -7.81
C VAL A 71 -2.35 0.68 -9.21
N PRO A 72 -2.82 -0.05 -10.23
CA PRO A 72 -2.43 0.23 -11.61
C PRO A 72 -2.58 1.71 -11.94
N ASP A 73 -1.63 2.26 -12.69
CA ASP A 73 -1.56 3.70 -13.00
C ASP A 73 -2.86 4.25 -13.62
N GLU A 74 -3.57 3.44 -14.40
CA GLU A 74 -4.88 3.76 -14.96
C GLU A 74 -5.95 3.97 -13.87
N GLU A 75 -5.99 3.09 -12.86
CA GLU A 75 -6.90 3.21 -11.70
C GLU A 75 -6.52 4.43 -10.84
N ALA A 76 -5.22 4.67 -10.64
CA ALA A 76 -4.73 5.84 -9.91
C ALA A 76 -5.14 7.15 -10.60
N ALA A 77 -5.09 7.20 -11.93
CA ALA A 77 -5.53 8.36 -12.71
C ALA A 77 -7.03 8.63 -12.54
N ILE A 78 -7.87 7.58 -12.53
CA ILE A 78 -9.32 7.69 -12.28
C ILE A 78 -9.59 8.24 -10.88
N ILE A 79 -8.88 7.75 -9.86
CA ILE A 79 -9.04 8.21 -8.47
C ILE A 79 -8.63 9.68 -8.34
N ALA A 80 -7.50 10.07 -8.91
CA ALA A 80 -7.03 11.45 -8.89
C ALA A 80 -8.02 12.42 -9.56
N GLN A 81 -8.59 12.02 -10.70
CA GLN A 81 -9.63 12.80 -11.40
C GLN A 81 -10.90 12.94 -10.56
N GLY A 82 -11.38 11.84 -9.95
CA GLY A 82 -12.56 11.88 -9.09
C GLY A 82 -12.37 12.71 -7.83
N GLN A 83 -11.19 12.65 -7.19
CA GLN A 83 -10.87 13.48 -6.03
C GLN A 83 -10.81 14.98 -6.39
N ALA A 84 -10.28 15.32 -7.57
CA ALA A 84 -10.27 16.69 -8.06
C ALA A 84 -11.69 17.20 -8.38
N ALA A 85 -12.55 16.37 -8.97
CA ALA A 85 -13.94 16.70 -9.26
C ALA A 85 -14.75 16.99 -7.99
N LEU A 86 -14.58 16.17 -6.95
CA LEU A 86 -15.22 16.34 -5.64
C LEU A 86 -14.75 17.60 -4.89
N SER A 87 -13.48 17.99 -5.08
CA SER A 87 -12.90 19.17 -4.42
C SER A 87 -13.17 20.48 -5.17
N GLY A 88 -13.42 20.40 -6.49
CA GLY A 88 -13.58 21.55 -7.39
C GLY A 88 -15.00 22.09 -7.52
N GLY A 89 -16.00 21.52 -6.82
CA GLY A 89 -17.40 21.98 -6.87
C GLY A 89 -18.12 21.73 -8.21
N GLY A 90 -17.52 20.95 -9.12
CA GLY A 90 -18.12 20.55 -10.38
C GLY A 90 -19.03 19.34 -10.18
N ASN A 91 -20.26 19.43 -10.67
CA ASN A 91 -21.30 18.39 -10.57
C ASN A 91 -21.05 17.19 -11.51
N ASP A 92 -19.79 16.80 -11.70
CA ASP A 92 -19.40 15.70 -12.58
C ASP A 92 -19.46 14.37 -11.79
N GLU A 93 -20.67 14.03 -11.33
CA GLU A 93 -20.97 12.80 -10.60
C GLU A 93 -20.48 11.55 -11.35
N SER A 94 -20.42 11.63 -12.68
CA SER A 94 -19.92 10.56 -13.56
C SER A 94 -18.46 10.19 -13.31
N ALA A 95 -17.62 11.12 -12.83
CA ALA A 95 -16.22 10.86 -12.51
C ALA A 95 -16.00 10.49 -11.02
N ALA A 96 -16.91 10.91 -10.14
CA ALA A 96 -16.83 10.64 -8.71
C ALA A 96 -17.22 9.19 -8.35
N GLU A 97 -18.17 8.60 -9.07
CA GLU A 97 -18.63 7.23 -8.80
C GLU A 97 -17.55 6.16 -9.05
N PRO A 98 -16.83 6.15 -10.20
CA PRO A 98 -15.73 5.20 -10.43
C PRO A 98 -14.61 5.32 -9.39
N ALA A 99 -14.22 6.56 -9.04
CA ALA A 99 -13.20 6.80 -8.02
C ALA A 99 -13.62 6.26 -6.64
N THR A 100 -14.89 6.48 -6.25
CA THR A 100 -15.43 5.97 -4.98
C THR A 100 -15.41 4.44 -4.92
N ARG A 101 -15.79 3.76 -6.02
CA ARG A 101 -15.74 2.30 -6.10
C ARG A 101 -14.31 1.78 -5.97
N LEU A 102 -13.34 2.42 -6.62
CA LEU A 102 -11.93 2.05 -6.52
C LEU A 102 -11.37 2.27 -5.12
N ILE A 103 -11.69 3.40 -4.47
CA ILE A 103 -11.29 3.67 -3.08
C ILE A 103 -11.85 2.61 -2.14
N ASN A 104 -13.11 2.22 -2.30
CA ASN A 104 -13.71 1.16 -1.48
C ASN A 104 -13.04 -0.20 -1.70
N ARG A 105 -12.66 -0.52 -2.95
CA ARG A 105 -11.84 -1.71 -3.23
C ARG A 105 -10.49 -1.65 -2.51
N ILE A 106 -9.79 -0.51 -2.56
CA ILE A 106 -8.51 -0.34 -1.85
C ILE A 106 -8.69 -0.58 -0.35
N LYS A 107 -9.74 -0.05 0.26
CA LYS A 107 -10.04 -0.28 1.69
C LYS A 107 -10.23 -1.76 2.01
N LEU A 108 -11.01 -2.47 1.19
CA LEU A 108 -11.19 -3.93 1.34
C LEU A 108 -9.87 -4.69 1.14
N ASP A 109 -9.04 -4.27 0.19
CA ASP A 109 -7.73 -4.90 -0.06
C ASP A 109 -6.76 -4.64 1.12
N MET A 110 -6.83 -3.47 1.76
CA MET A 110 -6.08 -3.17 2.99
C MET A 110 -6.54 -4.03 4.17
N GLU A 111 -7.84 -4.25 4.34
CA GLU A 111 -8.39 -5.15 5.37
C GLU A 111 -7.92 -6.59 5.14
N ARG A 112 -8.02 -7.09 3.90
CA ARG A 112 -7.49 -8.42 3.54
C ARG A 112 -6.00 -8.53 3.79
N ALA A 113 -5.21 -7.52 3.43
CA ALA A 113 -3.77 -7.52 3.68
C ALA A 113 -3.45 -7.57 5.18
N LEU A 114 -4.27 -6.91 6.02
CA LEU A 114 -4.13 -6.97 7.47
C LEU A 114 -4.48 -8.37 8.01
N GLU A 115 -5.51 -9.02 7.48
CA GLU A 115 -5.85 -10.40 7.84
C GLU A 115 -4.75 -11.39 7.44
N GLU A 116 -4.23 -11.28 6.21
CA GLU A 116 -3.13 -12.10 5.71
C GLU A 116 -1.91 -12.00 6.61
N VAL A 117 -1.50 -10.78 6.97
CA VAL A 117 -0.28 -10.57 7.75
C VAL A 117 -0.44 -10.97 9.22
N ARG A 118 -1.67 -10.96 9.75
CA ARG A 118 -1.96 -11.53 11.09
C ARG A 118 -1.81 -13.04 11.14
N GLN A 119 -1.99 -13.73 10.02
CA GLN A 119 -1.77 -15.17 9.91
C GLN A 119 -0.27 -15.53 9.81
N VAL A 120 0.59 -14.55 9.52
CA VAL A 120 2.05 -14.70 9.59
C VAL A 120 2.49 -14.64 11.06
N GLY A 121 2.43 -15.80 11.71
CA GLY A 121 2.89 -16.00 13.08
C GLY A 121 4.39 -15.68 13.26
N PRO A 122 4.85 -15.44 14.51
CA PRO A 122 6.28 -15.36 14.79
C PRO A 122 6.91 -16.72 14.48
N GLY A 123 7.99 -16.70 13.69
CA GLY A 123 8.87 -17.87 13.50
C GLY A 123 9.62 -18.24 14.77
#